data_AF-A0A485DBW7-F1
#
_entry.id   AF-A0A485DBW7-F1
#
_cell.length_a   1.000
_cell.length_b   1.000
_cell.length_c   1.000
_cell.angle_alpha   90.00
_cell.angle_beta   90.00
_cell.angle_gamma   90.00
#
_symmetry.space_group_name_H-M   'P 1'
#
loop_
_entity.id
_entity.type
_entity.pdbx_description
1 polymer ?
#
loop_
_entity_poly.entity_id
_entity_poly.type
_entity_poly.pdbx_seq_one_letter_code
_entity_poly.pdbx_strand_id
1 'polypeptide(L)' 'MLRRPEFYPIVRARLTQINGQAAENNKDEALNRELNLTWRSERPDHNPLVAGSWPPKAGEVSIEEGLAQRLASSLAIA' A
#
# COMPACT_ATOMS: atom_id res chain seq x y z
N MET A 1 30.57 -2.03 -12.90
CA MET A 1 30.04 -0.70 -12.50
C MET A 1 29.05 -0.94 -11.36
N LEU A 2 29.36 -0.51 -10.13
CA LEU A 2 28.45 -0.65 -8.98
C LEU A 2 27.35 0.42 -9.09
N ARG A 3 26.08 0.01 -9.14
CA ARG A 3 24.96 0.95 -8.96
C ARG A 3 24.99 1.45 -7.52
N ARG A 4 24.88 2.77 -7.32
CA ARG A 4 24.70 3.33 -5.99
C ARG A 4 23.35 2.86 -5.43
N PRO A 5 23.28 2.49 -4.14
CA PRO A 5 21.99 2.18 -3.52
C PRO A 5 21.10 3.42 -3.57
N GLU A 6 19.87 3.26 -4.06
CA GLU A 6 18.85 4.29 -3.97
C GLU A 6 18.28 4.30 -2.55
N PHE A 7 18.17 5.50 -1.97
CA PHE A 7 17.51 5.70 -0.69
C PHE A 7 16.09 6.19 -0.93
N TYR A 8 15.15 5.63 -0.18
CA TYR A 8 13.73 5.94 -0.29
C TYR A 8 13.29 6.58 1.02
N PRO A 9 12.64 7.75 0.98
CA PRO A 9 11.99 8.28 2.17
C PRO A 9 10.90 7.29 2.61
N ILE A 10 10.80 7.07 3.92
CA ILE A 10 9.78 6.22 4.54
C ILE A 10 8.75 7.10 5.21
N VAL A 11 7.49 6.87 4.87
CA VAL A 11 6.32 7.42 5.54
C VAL A 11 5.66 6.28 6.31
N ARG A 12 5.63 6.40 7.64
CA ARG A 12 4.95 5.44 8.51
C ARG A 12 3.45 5.77 8.51
N ALA A 13 2.62 4.78 8.21
CA ALA A 13 1.18 4.94 8.14
C ALA A 13 0.48 3.79 8.88
N ARG A 14 -0.74 4.04 9.38
CA ARG A 14 -1.59 3.00 9.97
C ARG A 14 -2.93 2.99 9.28
N LEU A 15 -3.39 1.81 8.93
CA LEU A 15 -4.74 1.61 8.42
C LEU A 15 -5.72 1.79 9.57
N THR A 16 -6.55 2.82 9.50
CA THR A 16 -7.54 3.13 10.55
C THR A 16 -8.91 2.56 10.21
N GLN A 17 -9.26 2.56 8.92
CA GLN A 17 -10.54 2.09 8.43
C GLN A 17 -10.41 1.38 7.08
N ILE A 18 -11.28 0.40 6.88
CA ILE A 18 -11.47 -0.29 5.60
C ILE A 18 -12.96 -0.21 5.29
N ASN A 19 -13.33 0.44 4.18
CA ASN A 19 -14.73 0.69 3.80
C ASN A 19 -15.60 1.27 4.95
N GLY A 20 -15.03 2.20 5.73
CA GLY A 20 -15.71 2.85 6.84
C GLY A 20 -15.81 2.02 8.13
N GLN A 21 -15.37 0.75 8.12
CA GLN A 21 -15.25 -0.06 9.33
C GLN A 21 -13.86 0.10 9.95
N ALA A 22 -13.78 0.15 11.29
CA ALA A 22 -12.51 0.23 11.99
C ALA A 22 -11.63 -0.97 11.62
N ALA A 23 -10.39 -0.69 11.19
CA ALA A 23 -9.45 -1.72 10.78
C ALA A 23 -9.14 -2.70 11.94
N GLU A 24 -9.18 -2.22 13.18
CA GLU A 24 -8.95 -3.01 14.41
C GLU A 24 -9.90 -4.20 14.56
N ASN A 25 -11.07 -4.18 13.92
CA ASN A 25 -12.02 -5.30 13.92
C ASN A 25 -11.68 -6.39 12.88
N ASN A 26 -10.63 -6.18 12.08
CA ASN A 26 -10.20 -7.11 11.05
C ASN A 26 -9.44 -8.29 11.67
N LYS A 27 -9.77 -9.50 11.22
CA LYS A 27 -9.13 -10.74 11.67
C LYS A 27 -7.72 -10.93 11.11
N ASP A 28 -7.35 -10.22 10.05
CA ASP A 28 -5.98 -10.24 9.52
C ASP A 28 -5.11 -9.25 10.30
N GLU A 29 -4.39 -9.75 11.31
CA GLU A 29 -3.41 -8.99 12.10
C GLU A 29 -2.35 -8.29 11.22
N ALA A 30 -2.06 -8.81 10.03
CA ALA A 30 -1.13 -8.16 9.11
C ALA A 30 -1.66 -6.82 8.57
N LEU A 31 -2.96 -6.57 8.64
CA LEU A 31 -3.59 -5.29 8.29
C LEU A 31 -3.67 -4.33 9.49
N ASN A 32 -3.51 -4.84 10.73
CA ASN A 32 -3.58 -4.05 11.96
C ASN A 32 -2.22 -3.43 12.36
N ARG A 33 -1.14 -3.83 11.67
CA ARG A 33 0.22 -3.31 11.88
C ARG A 33 0.46 -1.99 11.14
N GLU A 34 1.55 -1.34 11.51
CA GLU A 34 2.05 -0.17 10.80
C GLU A 34 2.60 -0.53 9.42
N LEU A 35 2.29 0.32 8.44
CA LEU A 35 2.76 0.26 7.07
C LEU A 35 3.93 1.22 6.87
N ASN A 36 4.97 0.75 6.21
CA ASN A 36 6.08 1.59 5.74
C ASN A 36 5.86 1.89 4.27
N LEU A 37 5.38 3.09 3.97
CA LEU A 37 5.18 3.55 2.60
C LEU A 37 6.45 4.25 2.11
N THR A 38 6.77 4.05 0.84
CA THR A 38 7.82 4.80 0.16
C THR A 38 7.19 5.87 -0.72
N TRP A 39 7.88 6.98 -0.93
CA TRP A 39 7.43 8.05 -1.83
C TRP A 39 8.39 8.22 -3.00
N ARG A 40 7.84 8.38 -4.22
CA ARG A 40 8.57 8.64 -5.46
C ARG A 40 7.78 9.58 -6.37
N SER A 41 8.49 10.45 -7.07
CA SER A 41 7.93 11.26 -8.17
C SER A 41 7.70 10.44 -9.44
N GLU A 42 8.58 9.46 -9.70
CA GLU A 42 8.59 8.65 -10.92
C GLU A 42 8.33 7.18 -10.60
N ARG A 43 7.68 6.47 -11.53
CA ARG A 43 7.37 5.04 -11.36
C ARG A 43 8.66 4.21 -11.49
N PRO A 44 9.01 3.37 -10.51
CA PRO A 44 10.18 2.52 -10.63
C PRO A 44 9.99 1.43 -11.69
N ASP A 45 11.00 1.20 -12.53
CA ASP A 45 10.97 0.15 -13.56
C ASP A 45 10.80 -1.27 -12.97
N HIS A 46 11.32 -1.47 -11.76
CA HIS A 46 11.29 -2.75 -11.05
C HIS A 46 9.97 -3.00 -10.30
N ASN A 47 9.04 -2.06 -10.31
CA ASN A 47 7.70 -2.22 -9.73
C ASN A 47 6.64 -1.92 -10.81
N PRO A 48 6.34 -2.89 -11.69
CA PRO A 48 5.38 -2.70 -12.76
C PRO A 48 3.98 -2.45 -12.19
N LEU A 49 3.24 -1.54 -12.84
CA LEU A 49 1.86 -1.26 -12.47
C LEU A 49 0.96 -2.39 -12.97
N VAL A 50 0.38 -3.17 -12.07
CA VAL A 50 -0.52 -4.28 -12.41
C VAL A 50 -1.98 -3.83 -12.61
N ALA A 51 -2.38 -2.73 -11.96
CA ALA A 51 -3.72 -2.15 -12.05
C ALA A 51 -3.71 -0.65 -11.67
N GLY A 52 -4.74 0.08 -12.09
CA GLY A 52 -4.90 1.51 -11.80
C GLY A 52 -4.09 2.41 -12.73
N SER A 53 -3.66 3.57 -12.21
CA SER A 53 -2.90 4.58 -12.97
C SER A 53 -1.76 5.15 -12.14
N TRP A 54 -0.69 5.56 -12.83
CA TRP A 54 0.43 6.28 -12.23
C TRP A 54 0.55 7.69 -12.84
N PRO A 55 0.82 8.74 -12.05
CA PRO A 55 0.81 8.72 -10.58
C PRO A 55 -0.61 8.52 -10.01
N PRO A 56 -0.75 8.04 -8.76
CA PRO A 56 -2.05 8.02 -8.07
C PRO A 56 -2.68 9.41 -8.01
N LYS A 57 -4.02 9.50 -7.95
CA LYS A 57 -4.72 10.77 -7.78
C LYS A 57 -4.54 11.30 -6.36
N ALA A 58 -4.91 12.57 -6.14
CA ALA A 58 -4.94 13.15 -4.81
C ALA A 58 -5.81 12.30 -3.86
N GLY A 59 -5.23 11.90 -2.72
CA GLY A 59 -5.89 11.03 -1.74
C GLY A 59 -5.74 9.52 -2.01
N GLU A 60 -5.10 9.13 -3.12
CA GLU A 60 -4.80 7.74 -3.42
C GLU A 60 -3.32 7.42 -3.12
N VAL A 61 -3.05 6.15 -2.83
CA VAL A 61 -1.70 5.60 -2.68
C VAL A 61 -1.56 4.36 -3.55
N SER A 62 -0.35 4.13 -4.06
CA SER A 62 -0.01 2.83 -4.66
C SER A 62 0.29 1.83 -3.54
N ILE A 63 -0.27 0.64 -3.63
CA ILE A 63 -0.06 -0.46 -2.68
C ILE A 63 0.37 -1.71 -3.42
N GLU A 64 1.12 -2.57 -2.73
CA GLU A 64 1.52 -3.87 -3.28
C GLU A 64 0.28 -4.74 -3.54
N GLU A 65 0.31 -5.51 -4.63
CA GLU A 65 -0.79 -6.39 -5.04
C GLU A 65 -1.22 -7.35 -3.91
N GLY A 66 -0.27 -7.95 -3.20
CA GLY A 66 -0.58 -8.84 -2.08
C GLY A 66 -1.31 -8.14 -0.93
N LEU A 67 -1.00 -6.86 -0.67
CA LEU A 67 -1.75 -6.06 0.31
C LEU A 67 -3.15 -5.74 -0.21
N ALA A 68 -3.26 -5.35 -1.49
CA ALA A 68 -4.56 -5.11 -2.13
C ALA A 68 -5.48 -6.34 -2.06
N GLN A 69 -4.94 -7.54 -2.33
CA GLN A 69 -5.67 -8.80 -2.26
C GLN A 69 -6.17 -9.10 -0.85
N ARG A 70 -5.35 -8.82 0.18
CA ARG A 70 -5.74 -8.99 1.60
C ARG A 70 -6.82 -8.00 2.00
N LEU A 71 -6.66 -6.74 1.62
CA LEU A 71 -7.68 -5.72 1.85
C LEU A 71 -9.01 -6.16 1.23
N ALA A 72 -9.00 -6.58 -0.04
CA ALA A 72 -10.19 -7.09 -0.73
C ALA A 72 -10.79 -8.33 -0.05
N SER A 73 -9.95 -9.27 0.40
CA SER A 73 -10.41 -10.49 1.07
C SER A 73 -11.02 -10.20 2.45
N SER A 74 -10.57 -9.14 3.12
CA SER A 74 -11.18 -8.66 4.37
C SER A 74 -12.52 -7.96 4.17
N LEU A 75 -12.90 -7.65 2.93
CA LEU A 75 -14.19 -7.06 2.58
C LEU A 75 -15.31 -8.10 2.45
N ALA A 76 -15.17 -9.31 3.00
CA ALA A 76 -16.17 -10.36 2.86
C ALA A 76 -17.57 -9.82 3.20
N ILE A 77 -18.35 -9.61 2.13
CA ILE A 77 -19.73 -9.15 2.16
C ILE A 77 -20.52 -10.27 2.85
N ALA A 78 -21.16 -9.95 3.97
CA ALA A 78 -22.20 -10.80 4.54
C ALA A 78 -23.47 -10.70 3.70
#